data_AF-A0A964AWT0-F1
#
_entry.id   AF-A0A964AWT0-F1
#
_cell.length_a   1.000
_cell.length_b   1.000
_cell.length_c   1.000
_cell.angle_alpha   90.00
_cell.angle_beta   90.00
_cell.angle_gamma   90.00
#
_symmetry.space_group_name_H-M   'P 1'
#
loop_
_entity.id
_entity.type
_entity.pdbx_description
1 polymer ?
#
loop_
_entity_poly.entity_id
_entity_poly.type
_entity_poly.pdbx_seq_one_letter_code
_entity_poly.pdbx_strand_id
1 'polypeptide(L)'
;MKIGNLLTEASESIIINKGRSLLTVLGIVIGIAAVTTIMGLGAGMDAKIDKEVNKLGSTNVTIESRNAPTTQELEELKNPGHRAPEGAPENQKTISTLVEPTLTEQDLNSIKAIDQNLVTGVSPLVATTAKLQSGVGGTIAVQGASESYSNIRNYKLESGAFFDRESVTEKKLVIVLGKSIANDIFKDVDPIGKQVSLNNTDYTVVGVLAETEPGQFDNPNVLAFVPYTSIIEQNKLSQNFGSIITQANDDESVEEVKILVEKILLTNHGYSNTEEADFTVKSSAEVLGSITDLTDLFRKILMISAAISLLVGGIGIMNIMLVSVTERTREIGLRKAVGAKTRHIMMQFLTEAIVLTILGGILGIVLGYIMATGLTKAMDLDIVPSMTVETIAVTAGISIAVGLIFGTYPAHKAAKLDPIDALRYE
;
A
#
# COMPACT_ATOMS: atom_id res chain seq x y z
N MET A 1 32.85 -37.78 -10.46
CA MET A 1 33.36 -36.47 -10.91
C MET A 1 33.17 -35.50 -9.76
N LYS A 2 34.21 -34.76 -9.34
CA LYS A 2 34.09 -33.79 -8.23
C LYS A 2 33.27 -32.58 -8.69
N ILE A 3 32.37 -32.07 -7.86
CA ILE A 3 31.47 -30.93 -8.17
C ILE A 3 32.27 -29.69 -8.62
N GLY A 4 33.47 -29.48 -8.06
CA GLY A 4 34.35 -28.38 -8.46
C GLY A 4 34.72 -28.40 -9.95
N ASN A 5 34.93 -29.57 -10.55
CA ASN A 5 35.29 -29.66 -11.97
C ASN A 5 34.11 -29.33 -12.89
N LEU A 6 32.87 -29.59 -12.44
CA LEU A 6 31.66 -29.25 -13.20
C LEU A 6 31.43 -27.74 -13.27
N LEU A 7 31.79 -27.01 -12.22
CA LEU A 7 31.66 -25.54 -12.16
C LEU A 7 32.69 -24.81 -13.04
N THR A 8 33.93 -25.32 -13.08
CA THR A 8 34.98 -24.77 -13.94
C THR A 8 34.66 -24.98 -15.41
N GLU A 9 34.24 -26.20 -15.79
CA GLU A 9 33.85 -26.51 -17.18
C GLU A 9 32.63 -25.68 -17.64
N ALA A 10 31.64 -25.47 -16.77
CA ALA A 10 30.48 -24.64 -17.07
C ALA A 10 30.88 -23.16 -17.31
N SER A 11 31.85 -22.65 -16.55
CA SER A 11 32.29 -21.25 -16.66
C SER A 11 33.09 -21.00 -17.95
N GLU A 12 33.97 -21.93 -18.33
CA GLU A 12 34.73 -21.85 -19.60
C GLU A 12 33.80 -21.92 -20.82
N SER A 13 32.77 -22.76 -20.76
CA SER A 13 31.73 -22.88 -21.80
C SER A 13 31.04 -21.55 -22.11
N ILE A 14 30.67 -20.80 -21.06
CA ILE A 14 29.95 -19.52 -21.15
C ILE A 14 30.82 -18.43 -21.78
N ILE A 15 32.12 -18.45 -21.48
CA ILE A 15 33.07 -17.44 -21.95
C ILE A 15 33.36 -17.57 -23.46
N ILE A 16 33.23 -18.78 -24.03
CA ILE A 16 33.48 -19.03 -25.45
C ILE A 16 32.38 -18.45 -26.35
N ASN A 17 31.12 -18.41 -25.88
CA ASN A 17 29.95 -17.99 -26.66
C ASN A 17 29.26 -16.72 -26.12
N LYS A 18 30.05 -15.67 -25.82
CA LYS A 18 29.62 -14.44 -25.12
C LYS A 18 28.32 -13.81 -25.63
N GLY A 19 28.15 -13.65 -26.94
CA GLY A 19 26.96 -12.97 -27.49
C GLY A 19 25.66 -13.76 -27.31
N ARG A 20 25.72 -15.09 -27.44
CA ARG A 20 24.55 -15.97 -27.26
C ARG A 20 24.22 -16.09 -25.77
N SER A 21 25.23 -16.40 -24.95
CA SER A 21 25.05 -16.50 -23.50
C SER A 21 24.52 -15.21 -22.89
N LEU A 22 24.96 -14.03 -23.35
CA LEU A 22 24.44 -12.74 -22.91
C LEU A 22 22.94 -12.60 -23.19
N LEU A 23 22.49 -12.86 -24.42
CA LEU A 23 21.08 -12.68 -24.81
C LEU A 23 20.13 -13.60 -24.04
N THR A 24 20.57 -14.82 -23.73
CA THR A 24 19.78 -15.79 -22.98
C THR A 24 19.77 -15.51 -21.49
N VAL A 25 20.92 -15.15 -20.91
CA VAL A 25 20.99 -14.71 -19.52
C VAL A 25 20.14 -13.45 -19.33
N LEU A 26 20.12 -12.55 -20.32
CA LEU A 26 19.31 -11.33 -20.27
C LEU A 26 17.81 -11.61 -20.09
N GLY A 27 17.25 -12.61 -20.79
CA GLY A 27 15.84 -12.99 -20.61
C GLY A 27 15.50 -13.45 -19.19
N ILE A 28 16.40 -14.22 -18.57
CA ILE A 28 16.27 -14.66 -17.17
C ILE A 28 16.43 -13.47 -16.22
N VAL A 29 17.44 -12.64 -16.45
CA VAL A 29 17.73 -11.45 -15.65
C VAL A 29 16.52 -10.52 -15.64
N ILE A 30 15.92 -10.23 -16.80
CA ILE A 30 14.72 -9.39 -16.91
C ILE A 30 13.55 -10.03 -16.18
N GLY A 31 13.30 -11.34 -16.40
CA GLY A 31 12.21 -12.06 -15.74
C GLY A 31 12.34 -12.04 -14.21
N ILE A 32 13.52 -12.39 -13.68
CA ILE A 32 13.79 -12.39 -12.23
C ILE A 32 13.80 -10.97 -11.67
N ALA A 33 14.33 -9.98 -12.39
CA ALA A 33 14.29 -8.57 -11.98
C ALA A 33 12.86 -8.07 -11.84
N ALA A 34 11.97 -8.42 -12.78
CA ALA A 34 10.55 -8.09 -12.70
C ALA A 34 9.91 -8.70 -11.44
N VAL A 35 10.06 -10.01 -11.23
CA VAL A 35 9.53 -10.70 -10.03
C VAL A 35 10.06 -10.05 -8.74
N THR A 36 11.38 -9.83 -8.68
CA THR A 36 12.04 -9.26 -7.49
C THR A 36 11.56 -7.83 -7.22
N THR A 37 11.39 -7.02 -8.26
CA THR A 37 10.88 -5.64 -8.15
C THR A 37 9.48 -5.64 -7.55
N ILE A 38 8.58 -6.49 -8.08
CA ILE A 38 7.19 -6.57 -7.64
C ILE A 38 7.10 -7.06 -6.19
N MET A 39 7.83 -8.12 -5.85
CA MET A 39 7.83 -8.67 -4.49
C MET A 39 8.45 -7.69 -3.48
N GLY A 40 9.56 -7.04 -3.84
CA GLY A 40 10.23 -6.08 -2.97
C GLY A 40 9.43 -4.80 -2.73
N LEU A 41 8.78 -4.28 -3.78
CA LEU A 41 7.82 -3.17 -3.64
C LEU A 41 6.59 -3.61 -2.84
N GLY A 42 6.12 -4.82 -3.07
CA GLY A 42 5.01 -5.40 -2.36
C GLY A 42 5.26 -5.44 -0.84
N ALA A 43 6.33 -6.09 -0.41
CA ALA A 43 6.69 -6.17 1.00
C ALA A 43 6.94 -4.79 1.62
N GLY A 44 7.46 -3.82 0.84
CA GLY A 44 7.58 -2.43 1.29
C GLY A 44 6.24 -1.74 1.49
N MET A 45 5.27 -1.99 0.60
CA MET A 45 3.90 -1.50 0.72
C MET A 45 3.19 -2.11 1.93
N ASP A 46 3.31 -3.42 2.14
CA ASP A 46 2.68 -4.12 3.26
C ASP A 46 3.18 -3.53 4.60
N ALA A 47 4.50 -3.34 4.73
CA ALA A 47 5.08 -2.69 5.91
C ALA A 47 4.61 -1.23 6.09
N LYS A 48 4.35 -0.50 5.01
CA LYS A 48 3.78 0.86 5.07
C LYS A 48 2.32 0.83 5.52
N ILE A 49 1.52 -0.08 4.97
CA ILE A 49 0.12 -0.28 5.36
C ILE A 49 0.07 -0.62 6.84
N ASP A 50 0.87 -1.55 7.34
CA ASP A 50 0.94 -1.91 8.76
C ASP A 50 1.27 -0.70 9.65
N LYS A 51 2.21 0.15 9.22
CA LYS A 51 2.53 1.39 9.95
C LYS A 51 1.35 2.36 9.96
N GLU A 52 0.61 2.46 8.86
CA GLU A 52 -0.58 3.32 8.76
C GLU A 52 -1.75 2.79 9.61
N VAL A 53 -1.97 1.47 9.65
CA VAL A 53 -2.93 0.81 10.56
C VAL A 53 -2.64 1.20 12.01
N ASN A 54 -1.37 1.07 12.41
CA ASN A 54 -0.94 1.37 13.77
C ASN A 54 -1.07 2.87 14.13
N LYS A 55 -0.91 3.77 13.15
CA LYS A 55 -1.12 5.21 13.35
C LYS A 55 -2.60 5.57 13.47
N LEU A 56 -3.45 4.99 12.61
CA LEU A 56 -4.87 5.30 12.56
C LEU A 56 -5.67 4.66 13.69
N GLY A 57 -5.11 3.64 14.37
CA GLY A 57 -5.76 2.84 15.41
C GLY A 57 -6.52 1.66 14.78
N SER A 58 -6.03 0.43 15.00
CA SER A 58 -6.62 -0.80 14.45
C SER A 58 -8.07 -1.02 14.91
N THR A 59 -8.41 -0.52 16.09
CA THR A 59 -9.73 -0.69 16.72
C THR A 59 -10.78 0.34 16.30
N ASN A 60 -10.46 1.23 15.35
CA ASN A 60 -11.37 2.27 14.93
C ASN A 60 -12.39 1.77 13.90
N VAL A 61 -13.65 2.09 14.16
CA VAL A 61 -14.80 1.87 13.28
C VAL A 61 -15.32 3.24 12.84
N THR A 62 -15.31 3.48 11.54
CA THR A 62 -15.76 4.72 10.92
C THR A 62 -17.13 4.50 10.31
N ILE A 63 -18.05 5.40 10.63
CA ILE A 63 -19.36 5.53 10.04
C ILE A 63 -19.30 6.72 9.09
N GLU A 64 -19.64 6.52 7.83
CA GLU A 64 -19.71 7.56 6.82
C GLU A 64 -21.13 7.65 6.28
N SER A 65 -21.68 8.87 6.20
CA SER A 65 -22.89 9.11 5.41
C SER A 65 -22.54 8.91 3.94
N ARG A 66 -23.28 8.04 3.24
CA ARG A 66 -23.07 7.72 1.83
C ARG A 66 -23.28 8.92 0.90
N ASN A 67 -23.84 9.98 1.46
CA ASN A 67 -24.33 11.18 0.83
C ASN A 67 -23.46 12.42 1.13
N ALA A 68 -22.38 12.29 1.91
CA ALA A 68 -21.54 13.44 2.27
C ALA A 68 -20.72 13.95 1.07
N PRO A 69 -20.78 15.25 0.71
CA PRO A 69 -19.98 15.80 -0.37
C PRO A 69 -18.49 15.82 0.01
N THR A 70 -17.63 15.44 -0.94
CA THR A 70 -16.17 15.50 -0.81
C THR A 70 -15.66 16.94 -0.71
N THR A 71 -14.45 17.13 -0.15
CA THR A 71 -13.81 18.45 -0.03
C THR A 71 -13.65 19.15 -1.38
N GLN A 72 -13.44 18.38 -2.45
CA GLN A 72 -13.34 18.88 -3.82
C GLN A 72 -14.70 19.39 -4.35
N GLU A 73 -15.78 18.66 -4.09
CA GLU A 73 -17.15 19.09 -4.41
C GLU A 73 -17.55 20.35 -3.63
N LEU A 74 -17.08 20.49 -2.39
CA LEU A 74 -17.28 21.71 -1.58
C LEU A 74 -16.52 22.94 -2.11
N GLU A 75 -15.37 22.76 -2.76
CA GLU A 75 -14.62 23.86 -3.39
C GLU A 75 -15.24 24.29 -4.73
N GLU A 76 -15.75 23.35 -5.52
CA GLU A 76 -16.47 23.64 -6.77
C GLU A 76 -17.77 24.42 -6.50
N LEU A 77 -18.45 24.14 -5.39
CA LEU A 77 -19.64 24.88 -4.94
C LEU A 77 -19.37 26.34 -4.56
N LYS A 78 -18.12 26.70 -4.22
CA LYS A 78 -17.74 28.09 -3.94
C LYS A 78 -17.51 28.92 -5.21
N ASN A 79 -17.41 28.28 -6.39
CA ASN A 79 -17.16 28.91 -7.68
C ASN A 79 -18.20 28.47 -8.75
N PRO A 80 -19.39 29.11 -8.82
CA PRO A 80 -20.53 28.66 -9.63
C PRO A 80 -20.39 28.90 -11.15
N GLY A 81 -19.17 28.80 -11.71
CA GLY A 81 -18.86 29.05 -13.11
C GLY A 81 -18.60 27.80 -13.97
N HIS A 82 -18.41 26.63 -13.37
CA HIS A 82 -18.11 25.41 -14.14
C HIS A 82 -19.41 24.69 -14.53
N ARG A 83 -19.91 24.99 -15.73
CA ARG A 83 -20.90 24.11 -16.38
C ARG A 83 -20.23 22.78 -16.69
N ALA A 84 -20.90 21.68 -16.34
CA ALA A 84 -20.47 20.35 -16.75
C ALA A 84 -20.22 20.31 -18.27
N PRO A 85 -19.17 19.59 -18.75
CA PRO A 85 -18.89 19.46 -20.16
C PRO A 85 -20.12 18.97 -20.94
N GLU A 86 -20.39 19.60 -22.08
CA GLU A 86 -21.50 19.25 -22.95
C GLU A 86 -21.28 17.82 -23.49
N GLY A 87 -22.05 16.84 -22.96
CA GLY A 87 -21.90 15.43 -23.29
C GLY A 87 -21.71 14.47 -22.09
N ALA A 88 -21.68 14.97 -20.86
CA ALA A 88 -21.63 14.11 -19.67
C ALA A 88 -22.86 13.17 -19.60
N PRO A 89 -22.68 11.88 -19.23
CA PRO A 89 -23.76 10.91 -19.10
C PRO A 89 -24.82 11.41 -18.09
N GLU A 90 -26.07 10.97 -18.26
CA GLU A 90 -27.24 11.54 -17.55
C GLU A 90 -27.14 11.41 -16.02
N ASN A 91 -26.35 10.45 -15.52
CA ASN A 91 -26.01 10.29 -14.11
C ASN A 91 -24.99 11.33 -13.55
N GLN A 92 -24.38 12.15 -14.41
CA GLN A 92 -23.54 13.30 -14.06
C GLN A 92 -24.21 14.66 -14.37
N LYS A 93 -25.40 14.65 -14.99
CA LYS A 93 -26.21 15.87 -15.22
C LYS A 93 -27.11 16.25 -14.05
N THR A 94 -27.23 15.37 -13.06
CA THR A 94 -27.80 15.75 -11.77
C THR A 94 -26.71 16.54 -11.03
N ILE A 95 -26.71 17.85 -11.24
CA ILE A 95 -26.18 18.80 -10.27
C ILE A 95 -26.62 18.29 -8.91
N SER A 96 -25.64 17.98 -8.08
CA SER A 96 -25.73 17.58 -6.68
C SER A 96 -26.88 18.34 -6.03
N THR A 97 -28.06 17.71 -5.96
CA THR A 97 -29.01 17.99 -4.88
C THR A 97 -28.17 17.83 -3.64
N LEU A 98 -27.96 18.92 -2.92
CA LEU A 98 -27.33 18.99 -1.61
C LEU A 98 -27.83 17.79 -0.80
N VAL A 99 -27.09 16.69 -0.79
CA VAL A 99 -27.47 15.60 0.09
C VAL A 99 -26.83 15.98 1.40
N GLU A 100 -27.65 16.59 2.24
CA GLU A 100 -27.24 16.89 3.60
C GLU A 100 -26.71 15.60 4.22
N PRO A 101 -25.65 15.68 5.04
CA PRO A 101 -25.22 14.54 5.80
C PRO A 101 -26.41 13.94 6.55
N THR A 102 -26.47 12.62 6.66
CA THR A 102 -27.66 11.96 7.20
C THR A 102 -27.49 11.46 8.63
N LEU A 103 -26.25 11.35 9.13
CA LEU A 103 -26.00 10.92 10.51
C LEU A 103 -26.42 12.02 11.48
N THR A 104 -27.18 11.68 12.50
CA THR A 104 -27.82 12.64 13.40
C THR A 104 -27.20 12.63 14.81
N GLU A 105 -27.61 13.57 15.64
CA GLU A 105 -27.28 13.55 17.08
C GLU A 105 -27.89 12.33 17.80
N GLN A 106 -29.02 11.80 17.33
CA GLN A 106 -29.58 10.55 17.85
C GLN A 106 -28.63 9.39 17.62
N ASP A 107 -28.01 9.29 16.44
CA ASP A 107 -27.05 8.24 16.11
C ASP A 107 -25.81 8.32 17.00
N LEU A 108 -25.27 9.53 17.15
CA LEU A 108 -24.14 9.77 18.04
C LEU A 108 -24.44 9.31 19.48
N ASN A 109 -25.62 9.66 20.00
CA ASN A 109 -26.03 9.30 21.36
C ASN A 109 -26.29 7.79 21.51
N SER A 110 -26.91 7.15 20.51
CA SER A 110 -27.12 5.70 20.53
C SER A 110 -25.80 4.92 20.49
N ILE A 111 -24.81 5.38 19.71
CA ILE A 111 -23.47 4.75 19.66
C ILE A 111 -22.72 4.98 20.99
N LYS A 112 -22.82 6.17 21.59
CA LYS A 112 -22.26 6.45 22.93
C LYS A 112 -22.88 5.62 24.05
N ALA A 113 -24.09 5.09 23.83
CA ALA A 113 -24.80 4.26 24.81
C ALA A 113 -24.46 2.75 24.70
N ILE A 114 -23.62 2.36 23.72
CA ILE A 114 -23.05 1.01 23.68
C ILE A 114 -22.23 0.77 24.96
N ASP A 115 -22.15 -0.49 25.40
CA ASP A 115 -21.39 -0.89 26.58
C ASP A 115 -19.97 -0.30 26.55
N GLN A 116 -19.57 0.37 27.63
CA GLN A 116 -18.25 0.99 27.79
C GLN A 116 -17.11 -0.04 27.80
N ASN A 117 -17.42 -1.31 28.04
CA ASN A 117 -16.46 -2.41 27.89
C ASN A 117 -16.17 -2.74 26.42
N LEU A 118 -17.06 -2.36 25.49
CA LEU A 118 -16.90 -2.58 24.06
C LEU A 118 -16.44 -1.32 23.32
N VAL A 119 -16.94 -0.15 23.71
CA VAL A 119 -16.64 1.13 23.05
C VAL A 119 -16.00 2.11 24.03
N THR A 120 -14.80 2.57 23.69
CA THR A 120 -13.99 3.45 24.55
C THR A 120 -14.10 4.93 24.20
N GLY A 121 -14.60 5.26 23.01
CA GLY A 121 -14.79 6.66 22.59
C GLY A 121 -15.63 6.78 21.33
N VAL A 122 -16.38 7.88 21.21
CA VAL A 122 -17.21 8.22 20.06
C VAL A 122 -17.12 9.71 19.74
N SER A 123 -16.79 10.05 18.51
CA SER A 123 -16.72 11.43 18.04
C SER A 123 -17.47 11.61 16.72
N PRO A 124 -18.36 12.61 16.60
CA PRO A 124 -18.74 13.09 15.28
C PRO A 124 -17.55 13.83 14.65
N LEU A 125 -17.52 13.92 13.33
CA LEU A 125 -16.52 14.69 12.60
C LEU A 125 -17.18 15.70 11.68
N VAL A 126 -16.81 16.96 11.88
CA VAL A 126 -17.29 18.09 11.09
C VAL A 126 -16.07 18.74 10.43
N ALA A 127 -15.81 18.40 9.18
CA ALA A 127 -14.71 19.00 8.42
C ALA A 127 -15.15 20.35 7.82
N THR A 128 -14.33 21.38 8.01
CA THR A 128 -14.53 22.68 7.39
C THR A 128 -13.19 23.36 7.11
N THR A 129 -13.23 24.52 6.46
CA THR A 129 -12.05 25.36 6.25
C THR A 129 -12.29 26.72 6.88
N ALA A 130 -11.27 27.30 7.47
CA ALA A 130 -11.36 28.64 8.05
C ALA A 130 -10.19 29.51 7.62
N LYS A 131 -10.48 30.78 7.34
CA LYS A 131 -9.46 31.79 7.07
C LYS A 131 -8.83 32.19 8.40
N LEU A 132 -7.52 32.00 8.47
CA LEU A 132 -6.70 32.40 9.60
C LEU A 132 -6.43 33.91 9.52
N GLN A 133 -6.82 34.64 10.56
CA GLN A 133 -6.57 36.09 10.65
C GLN A 133 -5.35 36.38 11.53
N SER A 134 -4.25 35.69 11.24
CA SER A 134 -2.93 36.00 11.78
C SER A 134 -2.09 36.69 10.70
N GLY A 135 -1.00 37.36 11.09
CA GLY A 135 -0.08 38.06 10.17
C GLY A 135 0.55 37.17 9.08
N VAL A 136 0.35 35.85 9.16
CA VAL A 136 0.79 34.84 8.19
C VAL A 136 -0.23 34.59 7.07
N GLY A 137 -1.50 35.00 7.24
CA GLY A 137 -2.58 34.75 6.28
C GLY A 137 -2.82 33.26 6.00
N GLY A 138 -3.81 32.96 5.17
CA GLY A 138 -4.08 31.59 4.70
C GLY A 138 -5.42 31.00 5.15
N THR A 139 -5.77 29.88 4.52
CA THR A 139 -6.93 29.05 4.86
C THR A 139 -6.41 27.75 5.44
N ILE A 140 -6.88 27.36 6.62
CA ILE A 140 -6.53 26.11 7.27
C ILE A 140 -7.72 25.16 7.29
N ALA A 141 -7.44 23.86 7.31
CA ALA A 141 -8.44 22.84 7.57
C ALA A 141 -8.75 22.80 9.08
N VAL A 142 -10.04 22.82 9.41
CA VAL A 142 -10.56 22.80 10.77
C VAL A 142 -11.48 21.60 10.92
N GLN A 143 -11.25 20.82 11.96
CA GLN A 143 -12.05 19.64 12.28
C GLN A 143 -12.78 19.84 13.61
N GLY A 144 -14.10 19.85 13.53
CA GLY A 144 -14.99 19.73 14.68
C GLY A 144 -15.01 18.30 15.19
N ALA A 145 -14.66 18.08 16.45
CA ALA A 145 -14.63 16.76 17.07
C ALA A 145 -15.11 16.79 18.54
N SER A 146 -15.33 15.61 19.14
CA SER A 146 -15.57 15.46 20.58
C SER A 146 -14.26 15.35 21.36
N GLU A 147 -14.35 15.42 22.69
CA GLU A 147 -13.22 15.29 23.61
C GLU A 147 -12.48 13.95 23.48
N SER A 148 -13.17 12.89 23.03
CA SER A 148 -12.58 11.55 22.88
C SER A 148 -11.73 11.41 21.62
N TYR A 149 -11.81 12.35 20.67
CA TYR A 149 -11.19 12.19 19.35
C TYR A 149 -9.67 12.01 19.39
N SER A 150 -8.99 12.75 20.28
CA SER A 150 -7.54 12.59 20.47
C SER A 150 -7.16 11.18 20.91
N ASN A 151 -7.99 10.53 21.73
CA ASN A 151 -7.74 9.16 22.20
C ASN A 151 -8.04 8.14 21.10
N ILE A 152 -9.16 8.32 20.38
CA ILE A 152 -9.54 7.50 19.22
C ILE A 152 -8.42 7.48 18.18
N ARG A 153 -7.82 8.65 17.88
CA ARG A 153 -6.71 8.79 16.92
C ARG A 153 -5.32 8.62 17.53
N ASN A 154 -5.22 8.30 18.83
CA ASN A 154 -3.95 8.16 19.56
C ASN A 154 -2.99 9.36 19.36
N TYR A 155 -3.53 10.57 19.27
CA TYR A 155 -2.72 11.77 19.13
C TYR A 155 -2.00 12.09 20.43
N LYS A 156 -0.72 12.41 20.31
CA LYS A 156 0.11 12.89 21.43
C LYS A 156 0.12 14.41 21.42
N LEU A 157 0.00 15.02 22.60
CA LEU A 157 0.15 16.46 22.77
C LEU A 157 1.60 16.79 23.14
N GLU A 158 2.15 17.83 22.52
CA GLU A 158 3.43 18.41 22.91
C GLU A 158 3.27 19.40 24.07
N SER A 159 2.17 20.17 24.04
CA SER A 159 1.87 21.19 25.04
C SER A 159 0.37 21.31 25.28
N GLY A 160 0.00 21.73 26.49
CA GLY A 160 -1.39 21.86 26.92
C GLY A 160 -2.13 20.52 27.01
N ALA A 161 -3.43 20.55 26.69
CA ALA A 161 -4.29 19.38 26.69
C ALA A 161 -5.29 19.45 25.53
N PHE A 162 -5.86 18.31 25.15
CA PHE A 162 -7.03 18.31 24.29
C PHE A 162 -8.23 18.93 25.02
N PHE A 163 -9.23 19.44 24.31
CA PHE A 163 -10.41 19.99 24.95
C PHE A 163 -11.24 18.90 25.62
N ASP A 164 -11.89 19.25 26.73
CA ASP A 164 -12.65 18.34 27.58
C ASP A 164 -14.15 18.30 27.22
N ARG A 165 -14.88 17.41 27.90
CA ARG A 165 -16.33 17.27 27.71
C ARG A 165 -17.11 18.54 28.02
N GLU A 166 -16.64 19.33 28.99
CA GLU A 166 -17.25 20.63 29.32
C GLU A 166 -17.11 21.60 28.14
N SER A 167 -15.94 21.64 27.49
CA SER A 167 -15.70 22.47 26.31
C SER A 167 -16.64 22.12 25.15
N VAL A 168 -16.95 20.83 24.98
CA VAL A 168 -17.92 20.36 23.98
C VAL A 168 -19.36 20.73 24.37
N THR A 169 -19.74 20.49 25.63
CA THR A 169 -21.12 20.70 26.09
C THR A 169 -21.48 22.19 26.14
N GLU A 170 -20.58 23.02 26.64
CA GLU A 170 -20.73 24.48 26.77
C GLU A 170 -20.33 25.24 25.49
N LYS A 171 -20.01 24.51 24.41
CA LYS A 171 -19.62 25.08 23.10
C LYS A 171 -18.48 26.10 23.19
N LYS A 172 -17.51 25.85 24.08
CA LYS A 172 -16.40 26.78 24.32
C LYS A 172 -15.59 26.98 23.04
N LEU A 173 -15.17 28.23 22.79
CA LEU A 173 -14.31 28.59 21.66
C LEU A 173 -12.85 28.28 22.00
N VAL A 174 -12.52 27.00 22.02
CA VAL A 174 -11.17 26.48 22.26
C VAL A 174 -10.64 25.75 21.03
N ILE A 175 -9.33 25.77 20.84
CA ILE A 175 -8.67 25.18 19.68
C ILE A 175 -7.42 24.40 20.09
N VAL A 176 -7.22 23.26 19.45
CA VAL A 176 -5.97 22.48 19.50
C VAL A 176 -5.34 22.55 18.12
N LEU A 177 -4.06 22.91 18.06
CA LEU A 177 -3.35 23.12 16.79
C LEU A 177 -2.45 21.94 16.46
N GLY A 178 -2.40 21.55 15.20
CA GLY A 178 -1.32 20.77 14.64
C GLY A 178 0.01 21.52 14.73
N LYS A 179 1.11 20.77 14.83
CA LYS A 179 2.45 21.34 15.05
C LYS A 179 2.85 22.38 14.00
N SER A 180 2.58 22.14 12.71
CA SER A 180 2.95 23.07 11.64
C SER A 180 2.20 24.39 11.76
N ILE A 181 0.89 24.35 12.01
CA ILE A 181 0.09 25.57 12.22
C ILE A 181 0.57 26.35 13.44
N ALA A 182 0.87 25.66 14.55
CA ALA A 182 1.37 26.31 15.76
C ALA A 182 2.71 27.02 15.52
N ASN A 183 3.65 26.36 14.83
CA ASN A 183 4.94 26.94 14.47
C ASN A 183 4.80 28.15 13.53
N ASP A 184 3.90 28.07 12.55
CA ASP A 184 3.65 29.17 11.61
C ASP A 184 3.12 30.42 12.33
N ILE A 185 2.15 30.25 13.23
CA ILE A 185 1.50 31.36 13.94
C ILE A 185 2.38 31.93 15.05
N PHE A 186 2.94 31.07 15.90
CA PHE A 186 3.54 31.47 17.18
C PHE A 186 5.06 31.40 17.18
N LYS A 187 5.69 30.72 16.23
CA LYS A 187 7.15 30.52 16.14
C LYS A 187 7.73 30.03 17.48
N ASP A 188 8.54 30.85 18.13
CA ASP A 188 9.20 30.53 19.41
C ASP A 188 8.37 30.93 20.64
N VAL A 189 7.14 31.39 20.46
CA VAL A 189 6.30 31.87 21.56
C VAL A 189 5.33 30.79 22.00
N ASP A 190 5.19 30.59 23.31
CA ASP A 190 4.22 29.64 23.88
C ASP A 190 2.79 29.96 23.38
N PRO A 191 2.15 29.02 22.66
CA PRO A 191 0.82 29.24 22.11
C PRO A 191 -0.29 29.09 23.14
N ILE A 192 -0.07 28.41 24.26
CA ILE A 192 -1.12 28.07 25.22
C ILE A 192 -1.73 29.33 25.85
N GLY A 193 -3.07 29.37 25.90
CA GLY A 193 -3.85 30.48 26.43
C GLY A 193 -3.96 31.70 25.50
N LYS A 194 -3.31 31.67 24.34
CA LYS A 194 -3.40 32.75 23.35
C LYS A 194 -4.61 32.57 22.44
N GLN A 195 -4.97 33.65 21.76
CA GLN A 195 -6.11 33.63 20.83
C GLN A 195 -5.65 33.48 19.38
N VAL A 196 -6.42 32.71 18.62
CA VAL A 196 -6.33 32.56 17.17
C VAL A 196 -7.70 32.83 16.57
N SER A 197 -7.76 33.79 15.65
CA SER A 197 -9.01 34.18 15.00
C SER A 197 -9.24 33.37 13.71
N LEU A 198 -10.33 32.61 13.69
CA LEU A 198 -10.80 31.83 12.53
C LEU A 198 -12.12 32.42 12.03
N ASN A 199 -12.19 32.87 10.77
CA ASN A 199 -13.40 33.47 10.19
C ASN A 199 -14.03 34.64 11.00
N ASN A 200 -13.21 35.45 11.69
CA ASN A 200 -13.60 36.51 12.66
C ASN A 200 -14.07 36.01 14.04
N THR A 201 -13.90 34.73 14.37
CA THR A 201 -14.20 34.18 15.69
C THR A 201 -12.91 33.84 16.41
N ASP A 202 -12.73 34.36 17.62
CA ASP A 202 -11.52 34.15 18.43
C ASP A 202 -11.62 32.84 19.21
N TYR A 203 -10.65 31.95 18.99
CA TYR A 203 -10.50 30.70 19.72
C TYR A 203 -9.28 30.76 20.64
N THR A 204 -9.41 30.26 21.86
CA THR A 204 -8.29 30.14 22.80
C THR A 204 -7.54 28.83 22.59
N VAL A 205 -6.23 28.89 22.36
CA VAL A 205 -5.39 27.71 22.18
C VAL A 205 -5.23 26.98 23.51
N VAL A 206 -5.70 25.74 23.57
CA VAL A 206 -5.63 24.90 24.79
C VAL A 206 -4.61 23.76 24.68
N GLY A 207 -4.17 23.44 23.47
CA GLY A 207 -3.18 22.40 23.23
C GLY A 207 -2.52 22.50 21.85
N VAL A 208 -1.37 21.86 21.74
CA VAL A 208 -0.67 21.64 20.45
C VAL A 208 -0.28 20.18 20.35
N LEU A 209 -0.60 19.57 19.20
CA LEU A 209 -0.20 18.21 18.91
C LEU A 209 1.31 18.10 18.73
N ALA A 210 1.88 17.00 19.21
CA ALA A 210 3.24 16.63 18.90
C ALA A 210 3.40 16.36 17.41
N GLU A 211 4.57 16.71 16.87
CA GLU A 211 4.87 16.46 15.47
C GLU A 211 4.84 14.96 15.17
N THR A 212 4.06 14.59 14.16
CA THR A 212 4.01 13.21 13.66
C THR A 212 4.35 13.19 12.18
N GLU A 213 4.95 12.12 11.68
CA GLU A 213 5.11 11.98 10.24
C GLU A 213 3.72 12.00 9.56
N PRO A 214 3.52 12.82 8.51
CA PRO A 214 2.29 12.82 7.73
C PRO A 214 1.87 11.39 7.38
N GLY A 215 0.61 11.06 7.63
CA GLY A 215 0.00 9.82 7.15
C GLY A 215 -0.24 9.90 5.65
N GLN A 216 -0.56 8.75 5.06
CA GLN A 216 -0.90 8.65 3.65
C GLN A 216 -2.29 9.26 3.38
N PHE A 217 -3.17 9.22 4.38
CA PHE A 217 -4.57 9.65 4.28
C PHE A 217 -4.93 10.83 5.19
N ASP A 218 -4.06 11.16 6.15
CA ASP A 218 -4.28 12.26 7.10
C ASP A 218 -2.95 12.90 7.48
N ASN A 219 -2.94 14.21 7.73
CA ASN A 219 -1.79 14.93 8.24
C ASN A 219 -2.23 15.85 9.40
N PRO A 220 -2.18 15.37 10.65
CA PRO A 220 -2.66 16.14 11.79
C PRO A 220 -1.81 17.39 12.08
N ASN A 221 -0.59 17.50 11.53
CA ASN A 221 0.26 18.67 11.73
C ASN A 221 -0.31 19.94 11.10
N VAL A 222 -1.15 19.80 10.06
CA VAL A 222 -1.78 20.91 9.32
C VAL A 222 -3.28 21.01 9.57
N LEU A 223 -3.77 20.36 10.63
CA LEU A 223 -5.16 20.42 11.08
C LEU A 223 -5.29 21.25 12.36
N ALA A 224 -6.42 21.95 12.48
CA ALA A 224 -6.86 22.53 13.74
C ALA A 224 -8.12 21.83 14.24
N PHE A 225 -8.16 21.49 15.52
CA PHE A 225 -9.29 20.81 16.15
C PHE A 225 -10.03 21.75 17.07
N VAL A 226 -11.36 21.74 16.98
CA VAL A 226 -12.26 22.53 17.81
C VAL A 226 -13.44 21.64 18.25
N PRO A 227 -14.17 21.99 19.31
CA PRO A 227 -15.39 21.28 19.64
C PRO A 227 -16.38 21.28 18.45
N TYR A 228 -16.93 20.12 18.11
CA TYR A 228 -17.87 20.02 16.98
C TYR A 228 -19.10 20.90 17.18
N THR A 229 -19.57 21.03 18.43
CA THR A 229 -20.70 21.87 18.81
C THR A 229 -20.45 23.35 18.57
N SER A 230 -19.24 23.84 18.88
CA SER A 230 -18.89 25.24 18.66
C SER A 230 -18.78 25.57 17.18
N ILE A 231 -18.13 24.72 16.38
CA ILE A 231 -17.95 25.01 14.94
C ILE A 231 -19.26 24.93 14.15
N ILE A 232 -20.17 24.01 14.51
CA ILE A 232 -21.51 23.94 13.91
C ILE A 232 -22.26 25.25 14.16
N GLU A 233 -22.24 25.77 15.39
CA GLU A 233 -22.95 27.00 15.76
C GLU A 233 -22.33 28.24 15.11
N GLN A 234 -21.01 28.40 15.19
CA GLN A 234 -20.31 29.57 14.67
C GLN A 234 -20.43 29.69 13.15
N ASN A 235 -20.37 28.55 12.43
CA ASN A 235 -20.44 28.53 10.97
C ASN A 235 -21.85 28.23 10.44
N LYS A 236 -22.86 28.09 11.30
CA LYS A 236 -24.25 27.73 10.95
C LYS A 236 -24.33 26.50 10.04
N LEU A 237 -23.55 25.47 10.38
CA LEU A 237 -23.50 24.22 9.62
C LEU A 237 -24.74 23.36 9.92
N SER A 238 -24.95 22.32 9.10
CA SER A 238 -25.95 21.30 9.39
C SER A 238 -25.71 20.68 10.77
N GLN A 239 -26.80 20.32 11.46
CA GLN A 239 -26.74 19.55 12.70
C GLN A 239 -26.42 18.07 12.46
N ASN A 240 -26.50 17.63 11.20
CA ASN A 240 -26.14 16.28 10.81
C ASN A 240 -24.64 16.17 10.50
N PHE A 241 -24.10 14.98 10.67
CA PHE A 241 -22.68 14.66 10.54
C PHE A 241 -22.40 13.88 9.26
N GLY A 242 -21.30 14.24 8.58
CA GLY A 242 -20.79 13.46 7.45
C GLY A 242 -20.13 12.16 7.89
N SER A 243 -19.55 12.15 9.09
CA SER A 243 -18.91 10.99 9.66
C SER A 243 -19.03 10.96 11.18
N ILE A 244 -19.14 9.75 11.73
CA ILE A 244 -18.95 9.45 13.15
C ILE A 244 -17.84 8.41 13.22
N ILE A 245 -16.90 8.58 14.15
CA ILE A 245 -15.88 7.57 14.44
C ILE A 245 -16.08 7.05 15.85
N THR A 246 -15.93 5.74 16.02
CA THR A 246 -15.95 5.07 17.31
C THR A 246 -14.74 4.15 17.45
N GLN A 247 -14.30 3.93 18.68
CA GLN A 247 -13.17 3.06 18.99
C GLN A 247 -13.65 1.85 19.79
N ALA A 248 -13.38 0.66 19.27
CA ALA A 248 -13.56 -0.58 20.00
C ALA A 248 -12.47 -0.74 21.08
N ASN A 249 -12.79 -1.47 22.16
CA ASN A 249 -11.88 -1.64 23.28
C ASN A 249 -10.62 -2.45 22.92
N ASP A 250 -10.77 -3.44 22.05
CA ASP A 250 -9.71 -4.31 21.56
C ASP A 250 -10.00 -4.81 20.13
N ASP A 251 -8.99 -5.38 19.47
CA ASP A 251 -9.09 -5.85 18.07
C ASP A 251 -10.15 -6.94 17.88
N GLU A 252 -10.42 -7.77 18.91
CA GLU A 252 -11.41 -8.85 18.85
C GLU A 252 -12.85 -8.30 18.88
N SER A 253 -13.07 -7.20 19.59
CA SER A 253 -14.37 -6.52 19.70
C SER A 253 -14.78 -5.69 18.47
N VAL A 254 -13.86 -5.42 17.53
CA VAL A 254 -14.12 -4.53 16.37
C VAL A 254 -15.31 -4.98 15.54
N GLU A 255 -15.39 -6.27 15.22
CA GLU A 255 -16.48 -6.81 14.38
C GLU A 255 -17.82 -6.79 15.12
N GLU A 256 -17.81 -7.07 16.42
CA GLU A 256 -19.01 -6.97 17.26
C GLU A 256 -19.51 -5.52 17.33
N VAL A 257 -18.61 -4.56 17.57
CA VAL A 257 -18.95 -3.13 17.57
C VAL A 257 -19.50 -2.69 16.22
N LYS A 258 -18.90 -3.13 15.10
CA LYS A 258 -19.41 -2.84 13.76
C LYS A 258 -20.85 -3.32 13.58
N ILE A 259 -21.13 -4.59 13.91
CA ILE A 259 -22.47 -5.17 13.79
C ILE A 259 -23.49 -4.43 14.67
N LEU A 260 -23.10 -4.07 15.90
CA LEU A 260 -23.95 -3.31 16.82
C LEU A 260 -24.28 -1.92 16.27
N VAL A 261 -23.26 -1.20 15.76
CA VAL A 261 -23.43 0.11 15.15
C VAL A 261 -24.34 0.03 13.93
N GLU A 262 -24.13 -0.93 13.03
CA GLU A 262 -24.99 -1.14 11.87
C GLU A 262 -26.45 -1.36 12.30
N LYS A 263 -26.69 -2.23 13.28
CA LYS A 263 -28.04 -2.51 13.78
C LYS A 263 -28.72 -1.28 14.39
N ILE A 264 -27.96 -0.47 15.14
CA ILE A 264 -28.45 0.79 15.72
C ILE A 264 -28.86 1.74 14.60
N LEU A 265 -28.00 1.96 13.62
CA LEU A 265 -28.24 2.90 12.53
C LEU A 265 -29.36 2.44 11.60
N LEU A 266 -29.44 1.14 11.28
CA LEU A 266 -30.57 0.57 10.54
C LEU A 266 -31.91 0.86 11.24
N THR A 267 -31.93 0.73 12.58
CA THR A 267 -33.12 1.00 13.38
C THR A 267 -33.46 2.50 13.40
N ASN A 268 -32.47 3.36 13.64
CA ASN A 268 -32.65 4.80 13.70
C ASN A 268 -33.10 5.40 12.36
N HIS A 269 -32.55 4.91 11.25
CA HIS A 269 -32.82 5.41 9.91
C HIS A 269 -33.96 4.66 9.18
N GLY A 270 -34.46 3.55 9.74
CA GLY A 270 -35.59 2.79 9.21
C GLY A 270 -35.26 1.91 8.00
N TYR A 271 -34.02 1.45 7.86
CA TYR A 271 -33.59 0.53 6.80
C TYR A 271 -33.64 -0.92 7.25
N SER A 272 -33.94 -1.83 6.31
CA SER A 272 -33.97 -3.28 6.58
C SER A 272 -32.63 -3.97 6.37
N ASN A 273 -31.73 -3.37 5.58
CA ASN A 273 -30.41 -3.90 5.25
C ASN A 273 -29.41 -2.75 5.00
N THR A 274 -28.12 -3.05 5.07
CA THR A 274 -27.03 -2.08 4.89
C THR A 274 -26.74 -1.75 3.42
N GLU A 275 -27.23 -2.54 2.47
CA GLU A 275 -27.04 -2.27 1.04
C GLU A 275 -27.82 -1.05 0.58
N GLU A 276 -29.04 -0.88 1.09
CA GLU A 276 -29.95 0.24 0.81
C GLU A 276 -29.76 1.43 1.76
N ALA A 277 -28.96 1.27 2.82
CA ALA A 277 -28.75 2.30 3.82
C ALA A 277 -28.02 3.53 3.27
N ASP A 278 -28.31 4.68 3.88
CA ASP A 278 -27.70 5.99 3.62
C ASP A 278 -26.37 6.20 4.39
N PHE A 279 -25.88 5.16 5.07
CA PHE A 279 -24.61 5.14 5.77
C PHE A 279 -23.80 3.90 5.38
N THR A 280 -22.50 3.95 5.65
CA THR A 280 -21.61 2.79 5.60
C THR A 280 -20.80 2.72 6.88
N VAL A 281 -20.54 1.52 7.37
CA VAL A 281 -19.73 1.26 8.57
C VAL A 281 -18.53 0.42 8.15
N LYS A 282 -17.31 0.93 8.39
CA LYS A 282 -16.07 0.27 8.00
C LYS A 282 -15.10 0.29 9.17
N SER A 283 -14.44 -0.83 9.41
CA SER A 283 -13.28 -0.85 10.32
C SER A 283 -12.03 -0.36 9.59
N SER A 284 -11.04 0.11 10.36
CA SER A 284 -9.73 0.48 9.79
C SER A 284 -9.09 -0.72 9.08
N ALA A 285 -9.23 -1.93 9.64
CA ALA A 285 -8.75 -3.17 9.04
C ALA A 285 -9.41 -3.49 7.68
N GLU A 286 -10.70 -3.22 7.50
CA GLU A 286 -11.42 -3.47 6.24
C GLU A 286 -10.96 -2.52 5.12
N VAL A 287 -10.78 -1.24 5.45
CA VAL A 287 -10.25 -0.23 4.51
C VAL A 287 -8.85 -0.63 4.06
N LEU A 288 -8.01 -1.06 5.00
CA LEU A 288 -6.62 -1.43 4.73
C LEU A 288 -6.52 -2.77 4.00
N GLY A 289 -7.37 -3.75 4.35
CA GLY A 289 -7.51 -5.02 3.65
C GLY A 289 -7.92 -4.85 2.19
N SER A 290 -8.83 -3.92 1.90
CA SER A 290 -9.23 -3.61 0.51
C SER A 290 -8.06 -3.11 -0.34
N ILE A 291 -7.13 -2.33 0.24
CA ILE A 291 -5.92 -1.87 -0.44
C ILE A 291 -4.94 -3.03 -0.67
N THR A 292 -4.81 -3.91 0.32
CA THR A 292 -3.99 -5.13 0.20
C THR A 292 -4.54 -6.03 -0.90
N ASP A 293 -5.85 -6.25 -0.98
CA ASP A 293 -6.51 -7.05 -2.02
C ASP A 293 -6.26 -6.49 -3.43
N LEU A 294 -6.37 -5.17 -3.60
CA LEU A 294 -6.05 -4.50 -4.86
C LEU A 294 -4.57 -4.66 -5.22
N THR A 295 -3.68 -4.47 -4.25
CA THR A 295 -2.24 -4.63 -4.45
C THR A 295 -1.89 -6.06 -4.84
N ASP A 296 -2.50 -7.05 -4.19
CA ASP A 296 -2.32 -8.46 -4.50
C ASP A 296 -2.87 -8.85 -5.88
N LEU A 297 -3.97 -8.23 -6.31
CA LEU A 297 -4.47 -8.38 -7.68
C LEU A 297 -3.42 -7.90 -8.69
N PHE A 298 -2.84 -6.71 -8.48
CA PHE A 298 -1.77 -6.20 -9.35
C PHE A 298 -0.52 -7.10 -9.30
N ARG A 299 -0.11 -7.58 -8.13
CA ARG A 299 1.00 -8.54 -7.99
C ARG A 299 0.74 -9.81 -8.81
N LYS A 300 -0.46 -10.37 -8.75
CA LYS A 300 -0.84 -11.57 -9.53
C LYS A 300 -0.71 -11.34 -11.03
N ILE A 301 -1.22 -10.22 -11.55
CA ILE A 301 -1.13 -9.87 -12.97
C ILE A 301 0.34 -9.72 -13.41
N LEU A 302 1.14 -9.01 -12.60
CA LEU A 302 2.55 -8.80 -12.92
C LEU A 302 3.38 -10.08 -12.79
N MET A 303 3.06 -10.97 -11.85
CA MET A 303 3.68 -12.30 -11.75
C MET A 303 3.41 -13.17 -12.98
N ILE A 304 2.19 -13.11 -13.54
CA ILE A 304 1.88 -13.82 -14.81
C ILE A 304 2.74 -13.28 -15.95
N SER A 305 2.88 -11.95 -16.06
CA SER A 305 3.75 -11.31 -17.06
C SER A 305 5.23 -11.72 -16.89
N ALA A 306 5.70 -11.76 -15.64
CA ALA A 306 7.05 -12.21 -15.33
C ALA A 306 7.26 -13.70 -15.64
N ALA A 307 6.26 -14.55 -15.39
CA ALA A 307 6.29 -15.96 -15.73
C ALA A 307 6.40 -16.18 -17.26
N ILE A 308 5.69 -15.39 -18.06
CA ILE A 308 5.83 -15.40 -19.54
C ILE A 308 7.25 -15.00 -19.95
N SER A 309 7.81 -13.96 -19.32
CA SER A 309 9.18 -13.51 -19.59
C SER A 309 10.22 -14.57 -19.25
N LEU A 310 10.03 -15.27 -18.13
CA LEU A 310 10.87 -16.40 -17.70
C LEU A 310 10.74 -17.61 -18.64
N LEU A 311 9.55 -17.87 -19.17
CA LEU A 311 9.33 -18.91 -20.17
C LEU A 311 10.10 -18.60 -21.46
N VAL A 312 10.03 -17.36 -21.96
CA VAL A 312 10.80 -16.93 -23.14
C VAL A 312 12.30 -17.03 -22.87
N GLY A 313 12.77 -16.56 -21.71
CA GLY A 313 14.16 -16.72 -21.28
C GLY A 313 14.60 -18.19 -21.21
N GLY A 314 13.75 -19.04 -20.63
CA GLY A 314 13.96 -20.49 -20.52
C GLY A 314 14.05 -21.20 -21.87
N ILE A 315 13.17 -20.86 -22.83
CA ILE A 315 13.28 -21.36 -24.21
C ILE A 315 14.63 -20.94 -24.82
N GLY A 316 15.10 -19.72 -24.53
CA GLY A 316 16.44 -19.28 -24.91
C GLY A 316 17.54 -20.20 -24.39
N ILE A 317 17.47 -20.60 -23.11
CA ILE A 317 18.43 -21.55 -22.50
C ILE A 317 18.37 -22.88 -23.23
N MET A 318 17.17 -23.42 -23.43
CA MET A 318 16.99 -24.68 -24.11
C MET A 318 17.64 -24.66 -25.50
N ASN A 319 17.42 -23.59 -26.27
CA ASN A 319 17.98 -23.44 -27.61
C ASN A 319 19.51 -23.33 -27.59
N ILE A 320 20.09 -22.51 -26.70
CA ILE A 320 21.54 -22.43 -26.57
C ILE A 320 22.13 -23.77 -26.18
N MET A 321 21.53 -24.44 -25.22
CA MET A 321 22.01 -25.74 -24.77
C MET A 321 21.93 -26.77 -25.90
N LEU A 322 20.86 -26.80 -26.69
CA LEU A 322 20.78 -27.68 -27.88
C LEU A 322 21.89 -27.40 -28.89
N VAL A 323 22.19 -26.13 -29.14
CA VAL A 323 23.29 -25.75 -30.04
C VAL A 323 24.65 -26.14 -29.43
N SER A 324 24.84 -25.95 -28.12
CA SER A 324 26.06 -26.39 -27.43
C SER A 324 26.24 -27.91 -27.48
N VAL A 325 25.16 -28.69 -27.41
CA VAL A 325 25.22 -30.15 -27.58
C VAL A 325 25.70 -30.49 -28.99
N THR A 326 25.18 -29.79 -30.02
CA THR A 326 25.62 -30.04 -31.40
C THR A 326 27.08 -29.63 -31.63
N GLU A 327 27.52 -28.49 -31.08
CA GLU A 327 28.92 -28.03 -31.19
C GLU A 327 29.90 -28.98 -30.46
N ARG A 328 29.48 -29.60 -29.36
CA ARG A 328 30.30 -30.53 -28.57
C ARG A 328 30.03 -32.01 -28.86
N THR A 329 29.36 -32.34 -29.96
CA THR A 329 28.94 -33.73 -30.28
C THR A 329 30.12 -34.70 -30.23
N ARG A 330 31.23 -34.37 -30.92
CA ARG A 330 32.43 -35.21 -31.00
C ARG A 330 33.10 -35.42 -29.63
N GLU A 331 33.13 -34.37 -28.81
CA GLU A 331 33.68 -34.43 -27.45
C GLU A 331 32.86 -35.35 -26.54
N ILE A 332 31.53 -35.23 -26.60
CA ILE A 332 30.60 -36.09 -25.85
C ILE A 332 30.77 -37.56 -26.28
N GLY A 333 30.88 -37.80 -27.59
CA GLY A 333 31.14 -39.13 -28.17
C GLY A 333 32.43 -39.75 -27.64
N LEU A 334 33.52 -38.97 -27.61
CA LEU A 334 34.81 -39.41 -27.07
C LEU A 334 34.72 -39.76 -25.58
N ARG A 335 34.08 -38.93 -24.76
CA ARG A 335 33.88 -39.18 -23.32
C ARG A 335 33.09 -40.47 -23.08
N LYS A 336 32.06 -40.73 -23.89
CA LYS A 336 31.28 -41.98 -23.80
C LYS A 336 32.07 -43.20 -24.27
N ALA A 337 32.86 -43.09 -25.34
CA ALA A 337 33.71 -44.18 -25.83
C ALA A 337 34.75 -44.61 -24.80
N VAL A 338 35.24 -43.67 -23.97
CA VAL A 338 36.16 -43.93 -22.86
C VAL A 338 35.44 -44.41 -21.57
N GLY A 339 34.10 -44.55 -21.61
CA GLY A 339 33.31 -45.19 -20.55
C GLY A 339 32.48 -44.24 -19.67
N ALA A 340 32.27 -42.98 -20.05
CA ALA A 340 31.37 -42.09 -19.32
C ALA A 340 29.91 -42.60 -19.38
N LYS A 341 29.29 -42.78 -18.21
CA LYS A 341 27.87 -43.16 -18.10
C LYS A 341 26.96 -42.03 -18.61
N THR A 342 25.82 -42.38 -19.21
CA THR A 342 24.73 -41.46 -19.61
C THR A 342 24.38 -40.44 -18.53
N ARG A 343 24.30 -40.88 -17.26
CA ARG A 343 24.00 -40.01 -16.11
C ARG A 343 25.07 -38.93 -15.89
N HIS A 344 26.35 -39.20 -16.17
CA HIS A 344 27.42 -38.21 -16.01
C HIS A 344 27.28 -37.08 -17.03
N ILE A 345 27.01 -37.42 -18.30
CA ILE A 345 26.77 -36.43 -19.36
C ILE A 345 25.51 -35.61 -19.05
N MET A 346 24.43 -36.27 -18.63
CA MET A 346 23.19 -35.59 -18.26
C MET A 346 23.39 -34.60 -17.10
N MET A 347 24.05 -35.04 -16.01
CA MET A 347 24.32 -34.17 -14.86
C MET A 347 25.22 -32.99 -15.22
N GLN A 348 26.15 -33.14 -16.15
CA GLN A 348 27.00 -32.05 -16.60
C GLN A 348 26.18 -30.94 -17.28
N PHE A 349 25.44 -31.28 -18.33
CA PHE A 349 24.62 -30.29 -19.05
C PHE A 349 23.51 -29.71 -18.18
N LEU A 350 22.92 -30.51 -17.27
CA LEU A 350 21.93 -30.00 -16.33
C LEU A 350 22.53 -29.02 -15.33
N THR A 351 23.73 -29.31 -14.81
CA THR A 351 24.45 -28.39 -13.90
C THR A 351 24.82 -27.10 -14.62
N GLU A 352 25.26 -27.18 -15.88
CA GLU A 352 25.56 -26.00 -16.70
C GLU A 352 24.33 -25.09 -16.87
N ALA A 353 23.15 -25.67 -17.15
CA ALA A 353 21.90 -24.92 -17.22
C ALA A 353 21.51 -24.28 -15.88
N ILE A 354 21.65 -25.01 -14.76
CA ILE A 354 21.35 -24.49 -13.41
C ILE A 354 22.31 -23.37 -13.02
N VAL A 355 23.61 -23.50 -13.30
CA VAL A 355 24.60 -22.47 -13.00
C VAL A 355 24.29 -21.20 -13.78
N LEU A 356 23.93 -21.34 -15.07
CA LEU A 356 23.50 -20.22 -15.90
C LEU A 356 22.26 -19.52 -15.34
N THR A 357 21.24 -20.27 -14.91
CA THR A 357 20.03 -19.66 -14.36
C THR A 357 20.25 -19.05 -12.98
N ILE A 358 21.10 -19.63 -12.14
CA ILE A 358 21.46 -19.04 -10.84
C ILE A 358 22.21 -17.73 -11.04
N LEU A 359 23.18 -17.67 -11.98
CA LEU A 359 23.88 -16.43 -12.30
C LEU A 359 22.93 -15.36 -12.83
N GLY A 360 22.04 -15.72 -13.75
CA GLY A 360 20.97 -14.82 -14.22
C GLY A 360 20.02 -14.41 -13.11
N GLY A 361 19.72 -15.31 -12.17
CA GLY A 361 18.91 -15.05 -10.99
C GLY A 361 19.54 -14.03 -10.05
N ILE A 362 20.81 -14.22 -9.69
CA ILE A 362 21.55 -13.27 -8.84
C ILE A 362 21.59 -11.88 -9.49
N LEU A 363 21.92 -11.82 -10.78
CA LEU A 363 21.95 -10.56 -11.51
C LEU A 363 20.55 -9.92 -11.60
N GLY A 364 19.52 -10.73 -11.82
CA GLY A 364 18.13 -10.29 -11.83
C GLY A 364 17.67 -9.75 -10.47
N ILE A 365 18.04 -10.41 -9.38
CA ILE A 365 17.75 -9.97 -8.01
C ILE A 365 18.37 -8.60 -7.74
N VAL A 366 19.66 -8.44 -8.06
CA VAL A 366 20.38 -7.16 -7.89
C VAL A 366 19.74 -6.07 -8.75
N LEU A 367 19.48 -6.36 -10.02
CA LEU A 367 18.85 -5.41 -10.93
C LEU A 367 17.43 -5.04 -10.48
N GLY A 368 16.65 -6.01 -10.01
CA GLY A 368 15.30 -5.81 -9.50
C GLY A 368 15.27 -4.91 -8.26
N TYR A 369 16.21 -5.10 -7.33
CA TYR A 369 16.32 -4.19 -6.17
C TYR A 369 16.69 -2.76 -6.58
N ILE A 370 17.61 -2.61 -7.55
CA ILE A 370 17.98 -1.30 -8.09
C ILE A 370 16.77 -0.66 -8.79
N MET A 371 16.02 -1.42 -9.59
CA MET A 371 14.81 -0.95 -10.27
C MET A 371 13.73 -0.54 -9.27
N ALA A 372 13.48 -1.34 -8.23
CA ALA A 372 12.50 -1.02 -7.20
C ALA A 372 12.85 0.31 -6.50
N THR A 373 14.11 0.46 -6.07
CA THR A 373 14.59 1.68 -5.40
C THR A 373 14.62 2.88 -6.34
N GLY A 374 14.97 2.66 -7.61
CA GLY A 374 14.97 3.71 -8.63
C GLY A 374 13.55 4.19 -8.95
N LEU A 375 12.59 3.27 -9.02
CA LEU A 375 11.19 3.57 -9.29
C LEU A 375 10.56 4.38 -8.14
N THR A 376 10.78 3.97 -6.89
CA THR A 376 10.22 4.70 -5.75
C THR A 376 10.75 6.12 -5.66
N LYS A 377 12.06 6.32 -5.90
CA LYS A 377 12.65 7.66 -5.96
C LYS A 377 12.18 8.48 -7.16
N ALA A 378 12.07 7.88 -8.34
CA ALA A 378 11.68 8.60 -9.56
C ALA A 378 10.21 9.05 -9.53
N MET A 379 9.36 8.30 -8.84
CA MET A 379 7.93 8.58 -8.70
C MET A 379 7.57 9.31 -7.40
N ASP A 380 8.58 9.70 -6.60
CA ASP A 380 8.41 10.29 -5.26
C ASP A 380 7.47 9.48 -4.34
N LEU A 381 7.58 8.15 -4.45
CA LEU A 381 6.83 7.22 -3.62
C LEU A 381 7.58 7.05 -2.31
N ASP A 382 6.92 7.41 -1.21
CA ASP A 382 7.35 7.11 0.15
C ASP A 382 7.13 5.62 0.47
N ILE A 383 7.82 4.75 -0.27
CA ILE A 383 7.82 3.30 -0.09
C ILE A 383 9.28 2.86 -0.13
N VAL A 384 9.71 2.16 0.91
CA VAL A 384 11.05 1.56 0.96
C VAL A 384 10.94 0.11 0.50
N PRO A 385 11.51 -0.26 -0.66
CA PRO A 385 11.48 -1.66 -1.11
C PRO A 385 12.16 -2.57 -0.08
N SER A 386 11.46 -3.62 0.35
CA SER A 386 11.94 -4.55 1.36
C SER A 386 12.40 -5.86 0.73
N MET A 387 13.67 -6.21 0.95
CA MET A 387 14.23 -7.46 0.45
C MET A 387 14.10 -8.55 1.51
N THR A 388 12.95 -9.21 1.55
CA THR A 388 12.69 -10.27 2.52
C THR A 388 13.43 -11.55 2.15
N VAL A 389 13.73 -12.38 3.17
CA VAL A 389 14.30 -13.73 2.97
C VAL A 389 13.39 -14.57 2.07
N GLU A 390 12.08 -14.39 2.21
CA GLU A 390 11.08 -15.01 1.36
C GLU A 390 11.24 -14.62 -0.12
N THR A 391 11.40 -13.33 -0.42
CA THR A 391 11.62 -12.86 -1.80
C THR A 391 12.85 -13.50 -2.43
N ILE A 392 13.95 -13.56 -1.66
CA ILE A 392 15.20 -14.18 -2.13
C ILE A 392 15.01 -15.69 -2.33
N ALA A 393 14.32 -16.37 -1.41
CA ALA A 393 14.07 -17.81 -1.50
C ALA A 393 13.17 -18.17 -2.70
N VAL A 394 12.09 -17.40 -2.93
CA VAL A 394 11.18 -17.60 -4.06
C VAL A 394 11.90 -17.36 -5.38
N THR A 395 12.62 -16.24 -5.51
CA THR A 395 13.37 -15.92 -6.74
C THR A 395 14.48 -16.93 -7.03
N ALA A 396 15.24 -17.36 -6.02
CA ALA A 396 16.22 -18.43 -6.16
C ALA A 396 15.58 -19.77 -6.55
N GLY A 397 14.44 -20.11 -5.96
CA GLY A 397 13.65 -21.29 -6.31
C GLY A 397 13.20 -21.29 -7.77
N ILE A 398 12.71 -20.14 -8.25
CA ILE A 398 12.32 -19.94 -9.66
C ILE A 398 13.53 -20.12 -10.58
N SER A 399 14.68 -19.52 -10.26
CA SER A 399 15.90 -19.66 -11.06
C SER A 399 16.34 -21.13 -11.19
N ILE A 400 16.31 -21.90 -10.10
CA ILE A 400 16.65 -23.32 -10.13
C ILE A 400 15.61 -24.10 -10.96
N ALA A 401 14.32 -23.84 -10.76
CA ALA A 401 13.24 -24.51 -11.47
C ALA A 401 13.32 -24.29 -12.99
N VAL A 402 13.58 -23.05 -13.44
CA VAL A 402 13.78 -22.73 -14.86
C VAL A 402 14.97 -23.51 -15.43
N GLY A 403 16.09 -23.58 -14.68
CA GLY A 403 17.28 -24.31 -15.10
C GLY A 403 17.05 -25.81 -15.25
N LEU A 404 16.28 -26.39 -14.31
CA LEU A 404 15.88 -27.79 -14.38
C LEU A 404 14.95 -28.05 -15.56
N ILE A 405 13.87 -27.28 -15.72
CA ILE A 405 12.85 -27.51 -16.75
C ILE A 405 13.46 -27.41 -18.15
N PHE A 406 14.14 -26.29 -18.45
CA PHE A 406 14.65 -26.02 -19.79
C PHE A 406 16.02 -26.65 -20.06
N GLY A 407 16.77 -27.02 -19.02
CA GLY A 407 18.04 -27.76 -19.14
C GLY A 407 17.87 -29.27 -19.31
N THR A 408 16.77 -29.85 -18.84
CA THR A 408 16.56 -31.31 -18.86
C THR A 408 16.48 -31.87 -20.27
N TYR A 409 15.74 -31.24 -21.18
CA TYR A 409 15.59 -31.75 -22.54
C TYR A 409 16.92 -31.80 -23.32
N PRO A 410 17.72 -30.71 -23.40
CA PRO A 410 19.05 -30.74 -24.01
C PRO A 410 20.00 -31.74 -23.33
N ALA A 411 20.01 -31.77 -21.99
CA ALA A 411 20.85 -32.70 -21.24
C ALA A 411 20.54 -34.16 -21.54
N HIS A 412 19.25 -34.50 -21.67
CA HIS A 412 18.80 -35.83 -22.08
C HIS A 412 19.20 -36.16 -23.52
N LYS A 413 19.08 -35.19 -24.43
CA LYS A 413 19.50 -35.34 -25.83
C LYS A 413 21.00 -35.63 -25.94
N ALA A 414 21.84 -34.86 -25.24
CA ALA A 414 23.29 -35.11 -25.16
C ALA A 414 23.62 -36.48 -24.59
N ALA A 415 22.94 -36.85 -23.51
CA ALA A 415 23.16 -38.11 -22.83
C ALA A 415 22.75 -39.33 -23.69
N LYS A 416 21.89 -39.16 -24.69
CA LYS A 416 21.45 -40.23 -25.60
C LYS A 416 22.27 -40.38 -26.89
N LEU A 417 23.26 -39.52 -27.15
CA LEU A 417 24.11 -39.63 -28.35
C LEU A 417 24.84 -40.97 -28.41
N ASP A 418 24.80 -41.64 -29.57
CA ASP A 418 25.59 -42.84 -29.82
C ASP A 418 27.08 -42.47 -30.00
N PRO A 419 28.03 -43.11 -29.29
CA PRO A 419 29.45 -42.80 -29.41
C PRO A 419 29.99 -42.96 -30.85
N ILE A 420 29.47 -43.92 -31.62
CA ILE A 420 29.93 -44.20 -32.97
C ILE A 420 29.48 -43.09 -33.92
N ASP A 421 28.20 -42.72 -33.85
CA ASP A 421 27.64 -41.64 -34.68
C ASP A 421 28.26 -40.28 -34.32
N ALA A 422 28.48 -40.04 -33.03
CA ALA A 422 29.07 -38.79 -32.56
C ALA A 422 30.53 -38.58 -33.02
N LEU A 423 31.30 -39.66 -33.20
CA LEU A 423 32.68 -39.60 -33.71
C LEU A 423 32.78 -39.51 -35.23
N ARG A 424 31.70 -39.88 -35.94
CA ARG A 424 31.58 -39.77 -37.41
C ARG A 424 31.08 -38.40 -37.87
N TYR A 425 30.61 -37.57 -36.94
CA TYR A 425 30.18 -36.21 -37.19
C TYR A 425 31.40 -35.31 -37.42
N GLU A 426 31.49 -34.67 -38.58
CA GLU A 426 32.52 -33.66 -38.90
C GLU A 426 32.23 -32.31 -38.26
#